data_AF-A0A1F5LJ29-F1
#
_entry.id   AF-A0A1F5LJ29-F1
#
_cell.length_a   1.000
_cell.length_b   1.000
_cell.length_c   1.000
_cell.angle_alpha   90.00
_cell.angle_beta   90.00
_cell.angle_gamma   90.00
#
_symmetry.space_group_name_H-M   'P 1'
#
loop_
_entity.id
_entity.type
_entity.pdbx_description
1 polymer ?
#
loop_
_entity_poly.entity_id
_entity_poly.type
_entity_poly.pdbx_seq_one_letter_code
_entity_poly.pdbx_strand_id
1 'polypeptide(L)'
;MLNTLAVRKYPTKSDITQALATKEPEIMNYFDIPAIQREISRVTRAGPESVLYGVWNIILTWQFPVQQGYVTRPQDRHTSQAGQLGFSDLHTYQYPSAQQRANKFLIVQCKRTGLETRASTWDEGVQQLDQYLSATH
;
A
#
# COMPACT_ATOMS: atom_id res chain seq x y z
N MET A 1 -12.50 11.95 6.18
CA MET A 1 -12.35 12.00 4.71
C MET A 1 -11.01 11.37 4.39
N LEU A 2 -10.95 10.24 3.68
CA LEU A 2 -9.67 9.62 3.32
C LEU A 2 -9.06 10.41 2.15
N ASN A 3 -7.93 11.06 2.40
CA ASN A 3 -7.17 11.80 1.38
C ASN A 3 -6.58 10.81 0.36
N THR A 4 -6.96 10.96 -0.90
CA THR A 4 -6.56 10.13 -2.04
C THR A 4 -5.15 10.45 -2.50
N LEU A 5 -4.27 9.45 -2.58
CA LEU A 5 -2.98 9.54 -3.29
C LEU A 5 -3.18 8.90 -4.66
N ALA A 6 -3.36 9.72 -5.70
CA ALA A 6 -3.37 9.25 -7.09
C ALA A 6 -1.91 9.14 -7.57
N VAL A 7 -1.34 7.93 -7.56
CA VAL A 7 -0.01 7.68 -8.12
C VAL A 7 -0.16 7.39 -9.62
N ARG A 8 0.10 8.40 -10.47
CA ARG A 8 0.24 8.20 -11.92
C ARG A 8 1.68 7.82 -12.26
N LYS A 9 1.86 6.72 -13.00
CA LYS A 9 3.11 6.45 -13.73
C LYS A 9 3.17 7.37 -14.95
N TYR A 10 4.29 8.05 -15.17
CA TYR A 10 4.48 8.87 -16.38
C TYR A 10 4.65 7.95 -17.61
N PRO A 11 3.84 8.12 -18.68
CA PRO A 11 3.98 7.33 -19.89
C PRO A 11 5.24 7.72 -20.68
N THR A 12 5.87 6.73 -21.30
CA THR A 12 7.01 6.91 -22.20
C THR A 12 6.54 7.24 -23.62
N LYS A 13 7.41 7.80 -24.48
CA LYS A 13 7.04 8.23 -25.85
C LYS A 13 6.45 7.09 -26.71
N SER A 14 6.82 5.83 -26.45
CA SER A 14 6.24 4.66 -27.14
C SER A 14 4.79 4.42 -26.78
N ASP A 15 4.38 4.75 -25.55
CA ASP A 15 3.01 4.53 -25.05
C ASP A 15 2.00 5.49 -25.70
N ILE A 16 2.46 6.69 -26.06
CA ILE A 16 1.64 7.75 -26.68
C ILE A 16 1.25 7.40 -28.12
N THR A 17 2.12 6.71 -28.86
CA THR A 17 1.85 6.38 -30.27
C THR A 17 0.86 5.23 -30.43
N GLN A 18 0.75 4.36 -29.43
CA GLN A 18 -0.13 3.19 -29.46
C GLN A 18 -1.54 3.47 -28.87
N ALA A 19 -1.66 4.48 -27.99
CA ALA A 19 -2.92 4.91 -27.38
C ALA A 19 -3.91 5.60 -28.35
N LEU A 20 -3.43 6.13 -29.49
CA LEU A 20 -4.28 6.87 -30.44
C LEU A 20 -5.15 5.97 -31.36
N ALA A 21 -4.98 4.65 -31.35
CA ALA A 21 -5.65 3.72 -32.27
C ALA A 21 -6.65 2.74 -31.63
N THR A 22 -6.81 2.77 -30.31
CA THR A 22 -7.74 1.91 -29.57
C THR A 22 -8.36 2.74 -28.47
N LYS A 23 -9.70 2.71 -28.31
CA LYS A 23 -10.38 3.25 -27.12
C LYS A 23 -9.52 2.90 -25.91
N GLU A 24 -8.94 3.92 -25.26
CA GLU A 24 -8.13 3.66 -24.07
C GLU A 24 -8.97 2.82 -23.11
N PRO A 25 -8.42 1.72 -22.56
CA PRO A 25 -9.16 0.95 -21.58
C PRO A 25 -9.51 1.91 -20.44
N GLU A 26 -10.79 2.01 -20.09
CA GLU A 26 -11.20 2.75 -18.90
C GLU A 26 -10.36 2.22 -17.75
N ILE A 27 -9.54 3.10 -17.17
CA ILE A 27 -8.75 2.77 -15.99
C ILE A 27 -9.76 2.64 -14.85
N MET A 28 -10.25 1.42 -14.65
CA MET A 28 -11.15 1.09 -13.54
C MET A 28 -10.50 1.55 -12.25
N ASN A 29 -11.19 2.35 -11.45
CA ASN A 29 -10.72 2.74 -10.13
C ASN A 29 -11.06 1.63 -9.14
N TYR A 30 -10.23 1.38 -8.12
CA TYR A 30 -10.60 0.46 -7.05
C TYR A 30 -11.90 0.88 -6.34
N PHE A 31 -12.21 2.18 -6.34
CA PHE A 31 -13.49 2.70 -5.84
C PHE A 31 -14.69 2.25 -6.67
N ASP A 32 -14.51 1.83 -7.91
CA ASP A 32 -15.62 1.36 -8.76
C ASP A 32 -15.91 -0.13 -8.55
N ILE A 33 -15.10 -0.83 -7.74
CA ILE A 33 -15.24 -2.26 -7.47
C ILE A 33 -16.19 -2.46 -6.27
N PRO A 34 -17.39 -3.04 -6.46
CA PRO A 34 -18.40 -3.12 -5.39
C PRO A 34 -17.92 -3.85 -4.13
N ALA A 35 -17.07 -4.86 -4.29
CA ALA A 35 -16.49 -5.59 -3.16
C ALA A 35 -15.57 -4.69 -2.32
N ILE A 36 -14.75 -3.85 -2.96
CA ILE A 36 -13.84 -2.91 -2.28
C ILE A 36 -14.64 -1.82 -1.59
N GLN A 37 -15.65 -1.26 -2.27
CA GLN A 37 -16.57 -0.28 -1.66
C GLN A 37 -17.24 -0.84 -0.40
N ARG A 38 -17.67 -2.10 -0.43
CA ARG A 38 -18.29 -2.75 0.72
C ARG A 38 -17.33 -2.85 1.91
N GLU A 39 -16.07 -3.23 1.70
CA GLU A 39 -15.09 -3.27 2.78
C GLU A 39 -14.73 -1.86 3.29
N ILE A 40 -14.60 -0.87 2.41
CA ILE A 40 -14.42 0.54 2.81
C ILE A 40 -15.56 1.02 3.70
N SER A 41 -16.81 0.68 3.35
CA SER A 41 -17.99 1.09 4.13
C SER A 41 -18.04 0.52 5.55
N ARG A 42 -17.28 -0.55 5.83
CA ARG A 42 -17.17 -1.17 7.16
C ARG A 42 -16.13 -0.49 8.05
N VAL A 43 -15.31 0.39 7.50
CA VAL A 43 -14.35 1.18 8.28
C VAL A 43 -15.11 2.19 9.13
N THR A 44 -15.06 2.01 10.44
CA THR A 44 -15.71 2.89 11.41
C THR A 44 -14.71 3.48 12.39
N ARG A 45 -15.04 4.64 12.96
CA ARG A 45 -14.18 5.34 13.92
C ARG A 45 -13.82 4.47 15.14
N ALA A 46 -14.79 3.70 15.63
CA ALA A 46 -14.62 2.78 16.76
C ALA A 46 -14.10 1.40 16.34
N GLY A 47 -14.01 1.14 15.03
CA GLY A 47 -13.64 -0.15 14.48
C GLY A 47 -12.23 -0.59 14.87
N PRO A 48 -11.96 -1.90 14.85
CA PRO A 48 -10.62 -2.41 15.03
C PRO A 48 -9.76 -2.02 13.82
N GLU A 49 -8.46 -1.83 14.07
CA GLU A 49 -7.47 -1.50 13.04
C GLU A 49 -7.38 -2.57 11.95
N SER A 50 -7.69 -3.82 12.27
CA SER A 50 -7.70 -4.96 11.35
C SER A 50 -8.62 -4.77 10.14
N VAL A 51 -9.74 -4.03 10.29
CA VAL A 51 -10.65 -3.73 9.16
C VAL A 51 -9.98 -2.77 8.18
N LEU A 52 -9.32 -1.74 8.69
CA LEU A 52 -8.59 -0.77 7.87
C LEU A 52 -7.39 -1.43 7.17
N TYR A 53 -6.65 -2.26 7.91
CA TYR A 53 -5.59 -3.09 7.37
C TYR A 53 -6.08 -3.99 6.22
N GLY A 54 -7.24 -4.64 6.38
CA GLY A 54 -7.83 -5.50 5.35
C GLY A 54 -8.17 -4.74 4.08
N VAL A 55 -8.75 -3.54 4.22
CA VAL A 55 -9.04 -2.64 3.09
C VAL A 55 -7.76 -2.25 2.35
N TRP A 56 -6.71 -1.85 3.07
CA TRP A 56 -5.44 -1.52 2.45
C TRP A 56 -4.80 -2.71 1.74
N ASN A 57 -4.85 -3.91 2.32
CA ASN A 57 -4.35 -5.11 1.65
C ASN A 57 -5.07 -5.38 0.33
N ILE A 58 -6.40 -5.22 0.29
CA ILE A 58 -7.20 -5.38 -0.93
C ILE A 58 -6.82 -4.33 -1.99
N ILE A 59 -6.72 -3.05 -1.60
CA ILE A 59 -6.35 -1.97 -2.51
C ILE A 59 -4.94 -2.19 -3.07
N LEU A 60 -3.96 -2.54 -2.22
CA LEU A 60 -2.58 -2.74 -2.65
C LEU A 60 -2.43 -3.94 -3.58
N THR A 61 -3.08 -5.06 -3.28
CA THR A 61 -3.02 -6.26 -4.13
C THR A 61 -3.75 -6.07 -5.47
N TRP A 62 -4.76 -5.21 -5.52
CA TRP A 62 -5.41 -4.80 -6.77
C TRP A 62 -4.52 -3.85 -7.59
N GLN A 63 -3.93 -2.84 -6.94
CA GLN A 63 -3.13 -1.81 -7.61
C GLN A 63 -1.76 -2.33 -8.07
N PHE A 64 -1.19 -3.27 -7.31
CA PHE A 64 0.12 -3.88 -7.54
C PHE A 64 -0.05 -5.40 -7.69
N PRO A 65 -0.52 -5.86 -8.86
CA PRO A 65 -0.88 -7.26 -9.05
C PRO A 65 0.36 -8.15 -9.17
N VAL A 66 0.21 -9.41 -8.75
CA VAL A 66 1.26 -10.43 -8.80
C VAL A 66 1.78 -10.69 -10.22
N GLN A 67 0.93 -10.52 -11.23
CA GLN A 67 1.28 -10.66 -12.64
C GLN A 67 2.32 -9.63 -13.11
N GLN A 68 2.42 -8.50 -12.40
CA GLN A 68 3.44 -7.46 -12.63
C GLN A 68 4.66 -7.60 -11.70
N GLY A 69 4.75 -8.71 -10.97
CA GLY A 69 5.87 -9.01 -10.07
C GLY A 69 5.74 -8.39 -8.68
N TYR A 70 4.56 -7.92 -8.28
CA TYR A 70 4.36 -7.32 -6.95
C TYR A 70 3.77 -8.32 -5.96
N VAL A 71 4.21 -8.26 -4.70
CA VAL A 71 3.67 -9.07 -3.61
C VAL A 71 3.52 -8.21 -2.37
N THR A 72 2.29 -8.04 -1.90
CA THR A 72 1.99 -7.39 -0.60
C THR A 72 1.91 -8.45 0.49
N ARG A 73 2.65 -8.27 1.57
CA ARG A 73 2.70 -9.18 2.73
C ARG A 73 2.10 -8.53 3.98
N PRO A 74 1.16 -9.21 4.67
CA PRO A 74 0.76 -8.90 6.04
C PRO A 74 1.93 -8.99 7.01
N GLN A 75 2.04 -8.04 7.95
CA GLN A 75 2.88 -8.16 9.14
C GLN A 75 4.29 -8.70 8.85
N ASP A 76 5.01 -7.99 7.98
CA ASP A 76 6.39 -8.39 7.75
C ASP A 76 7.24 -8.07 8.98
N ARG A 77 7.96 -9.10 9.46
CA ARG A 77 8.79 -8.99 10.64
C ARG A 77 10.09 -8.32 10.23
N HIS A 78 10.26 -7.07 10.61
CA HIS A 78 11.56 -6.41 10.50
C HIS A 78 12.46 -6.96 11.60
N THR A 79 13.32 -7.93 11.27
CA THR A 79 14.37 -8.36 12.20
C THR A 79 15.40 -7.25 12.28
N SER A 80 15.34 -6.42 13.32
CA SER A 80 16.42 -5.47 13.60
C SER A 80 17.56 -6.18 14.33
N GLN A 81 18.79 -6.00 13.82
CA GLN A 81 19.94 -5.89 14.70
C GLN A 81 19.60 -4.83 15.77
N ALA A 82 19.81 -5.15 17.04
CA ALA A 82 19.51 -4.36 18.24
C ALA A 82 18.13 -4.53 18.93
N GLY A 83 17.35 -5.56 18.59
CA GLY A 83 16.39 -6.14 19.55
C GLY A 83 15.05 -5.40 19.74
N GLN A 84 14.69 -4.44 18.89
CA GLN A 84 13.32 -3.91 18.85
C GLN A 84 12.51 -4.60 17.75
N LEU A 85 11.52 -5.38 18.17
CA LEU A 85 10.58 -6.10 17.31
C LEU A 85 9.50 -5.11 16.83
N GLY A 86 9.60 -4.67 15.58
CA GLY A 86 8.54 -3.91 14.93
C GLY A 86 7.89 -4.70 13.79
N PHE A 87 6.57 -4.65 13.68
CA PHE A 87 5.83 -5.18 12.55
C PHE A 87 5.25 -4.00 11.77
N SER A 88 5.62 -3.85 10.50
CA SER A 88 4.85 -2.99 9.61
C SER A 88 3.54 -3.69 9.28
N ASP A 89 2.44 -2.96 9.20
CA ASP A 89 1.15 -3.58 8.88
C ASP A 89 1.18 -4.28 7.52
N LEU A 90 1.72 -3.61 6.50
CA LEU A 90 1.84 -4.14 5.14
C LEU A 90 3.17 -3.75 4.51
N HIS A 91 3.77 -4.69 3.78
CA HIS A 91 4.97 -4.46 2.97
C HIS A 91 4.77 -5.01 1.56
N THR A 92 4.86 -4.13 0.56
CA THR A 92 4.83 -4.50 -0.85
C THR A 92 6.24 -4.60 -1.40
N TYR A 93 6.54 -5.77 -1.96
CA TYR A 93 7.77 -6.10 -2.63
C TYR A 93 7.56 -6.09 -4.14
N GLN A 94 8.61 -5.76 -4.89
CA GLN A 94 8.69 -5.95 -6.32
C GLN A 94 9.78 -6.99 -6.63
N TYR A 95 9.44 -7.96 -7.47
CA TYR A 95 10.35 -8.96 -8.01
C TYR A 95 10.56 -8.66 -9.51
N PRO A 96 11.63 -7.94 -9.89
CA PRO A 96 11.85 -7.56 -11.29
C PRO A 96 12.12 -8.78 -12.18
N SER A 97 12.61 -9.87 -11.59
CA SER A 97 12.76 -11.18 -12.21
C SER A 97 12.76 -12.29 -11.16
N ALA A 98 12.45 -13.52 -11.56
CA ALA A 98 12.32 -14.67 -10.66
C ALA A 98 13.63 -15.04 -9.90
N GLN A 99 14.79 -14.63 -10.42
CA GLN A 99 16.10 -14.93 -9.84
C GLN A 99 16.70 -13.79 -9.01
N GLN A 100 16.04 -12.61 -8.96
CA GLN A 100 16.57 -11.45 -8.24
C GLN A 100 15.99 -11.33 -6.84
N ARG A 101 16.77 -10.70 -5.94
CA ARG A 101 16.28 -10.32 -4.62
C ARG A 101 15.10 -9.36 -4.77
N ALA A 102 14.12 -9.50 -3.88
CA ALA A 102 12.96 -8.64 -3.84
C ALA A 102 13.38 -7.20 -3.51
N ASN A 103 12.94 -6.24 -4.32
CA ASN A 103 13.04 -4.83 -3.98
C ASN A 103 11.91 -4.48 -3.02
N LYS A 104 12.25 -3.84 -1.90
CA LYS A 104 11.28 -3.28 -0.97
C LYS A 104 10.69 -2.04 -1.62
N PHE A 105 9.42 -2.10 -2.03
CA PHE A 105 8.80 -1.09 -2.89
C PHE A 105 7.96 -0.10 -2.09
N LEU A 106 7.13 -0.58 -1.17
CA LEU A 106 6.23 0.26 -0.37
C LEU A 106 5.98 -0.36 1.00
N ILE A 107 6.14 0.43 2.06
CA ILE A 107 5.73 0.08 3.42
C ILE A 107 4.49 0.91 3.76
N VAL A 108 3.46 0.27 4.33
CA VAL A 108 2.25 0.95 4.78
C VAL A 108 2.05 0.67 6.27
N GLN A 109 1.90 1.75 7.03
CA GLN A 109 1.49 1.75 8.42
C GLN A 109 0.07 2.32 8.50
N CYS A 110 -0.85 1.53 9.00
CA CYS A 110 -2.20 1.97 9.33
C CYS A 110 -2.20 2.56 10.75
N LYS A 111 -3.22 3.39 11.01
CA LYS A 111 -3.60 3.85 12.34
C LYS A 111 -5.11 3.81 12.43
N ARG A 112 -5.64 3.56 13.63
CA ARG A 112 -7.09 3.55 13.87
C ARG A 112 -7.73 4.88 13.45
N THR A 113 -8.84 4.82 12.72
CA THR A 113 -9.60 6.01 12.27
C THR A 113 -9.98 6.94 13.43
N GLY A 114 -10.28 6.39 14.61
CA GLY A 114 -10.56 7.19 15.81
C GLY A 114 -9.41 8.08 16.30
N LEU A 115 -8.20 7.86 15.81
CA LEU A 115 -6.99 8.59 16.19
C LEU A 115 -6.49 9.55 15.09
N GLU A 116 -7.17 9.64 13.94
CA GLU A 116 -6.68 10.45 12.79
C GLU A 116 -6.48 11.94 13.12
N THR A 117 -7.21 12.45 14.11
CA THR A 117 -7.14 13.87 14.51
C THR A 117 -6.05 14.16 15.53
N ARG A 118 -5.30 13.14 15.99
CA ARG A 118 -4.25 13.30 16.99
C ARG A 118 -2.90 13.44 16.29
N ALA A 119 -2.28 14.61 16.39
CA ALA A 119 -0.94 14.84 15.84
C ALA A 119 0.08 13.80 16.33
N SER A 120 0.05 13.47 17.63
CA SER A 120 0.94 12.47 18.23
C SER A 120 0.84 11.09 17.58
N THR A 121 -0.32 10.69 17.08
CA THR A 121 -0.50 9.40 16.39
C THR A 121 0.22 9.37 15.04
N TRP A 122 0.30 10.52 14.36
CA TRP A 122 1.05 10.65 13.11
C TRP A 122 2.53 10.80 13.37
N ASP A 123 2.94 11.53 14.42
CA ASP A 123 4.34 11.63 14.84
C ASP A 123 4.90 10.24 15.17
N GLU A 124 4.16 9.44 15.96
CA GLU A 124 4.48 8.04 16.24
C GLU A 124 4.53 7.19 14.96
N GLY A 125 3.60 7.41 14.03
CA GLY A 125 3.56 6.70 12.75
C GLY A 125 4.78 6.98 11.87
N VAL A 126 5.21 8.25 11.80
CA VAL A 126 6.42 8.67 11.07
C VAL A 126 7.66 8.07 11.73
N GLN A 127 7.78 8.16 13.05
CA GLN A 127 8.91 7.56 13.77
C GLN A 127 9.00 6.05 13.54
N GLN A 128 7.87 5.34 13.55
CA GLN A 128 7.83 3.91 13.23
C GLN A 128 8.27 3.63 11.79
N LEU A 129 7.83 4.44 10.83
CA LEU A 129 8.22 4.29 9.44
C LEU A 129 9.72 4.55 9.24
N ASP A 130 10.28 5.57 9.88
CA ASP A 130 11.71 5.88 9.84
C ASP A 130 12.57 4.74 10.42
N GLN A 131 12.10 4.12 11.51
CA GLN A 131 12.73 2.90 12.05
C GLN A 131 12.70 1.74 11.05
N TYR A 132 11.60 1.56 10.32
CA TYR A 132 11.53 0.50 9.31
C TYR A 132 12.44 0.77 8.12
N LEU A 133 12.51 2.01 7.65
CA LEU A 133 13.39 2.39 6.54
C LEU A 133 14.86 2.23 6.91
N SER A 134 15.25 2.63 8.13
CA SER A 134 16.62 2.46 8.63
C SER A 134 17.01 1.01 8.91
N ALA A 135 16.07 0.15 9.34
CA ALA A 135 16.33 -1.29 9.46
C ALA A 135 16.35 -2.02 8.11
N THR A 136 16.02 -1.31 7.03
CA THR A 136 15.76 -1.87 5.71
C THR A 136 16.89 -1.64 4.71
N HIS A 137 17.74 -0.65 4.96
CA HIS A 137 18.93 -0.26 4.20
C HIS A 137 20.21 -0.56 4.96
#